data_AF-A0A450ZL70-F1
#
_entry.id   AF-A0A450ZL70-F1
#
_cell.length_a   1.000
_cell.length_b   1.000
_cell.length_c   1.000
_cell.angle_alpha   90.00
_cell.angle_beta   90.00
_cell.angle_gamma   90.00
#
_symmetry.space_group_name_H-M   'P 1'
#
loop_
_entity.id
_entity.type
_entity.pdbx_description
1 polymer ?
#
loop_
_entity_poly.entity_id
_entity_poly.type
_entity_poly.pdbx_seq_one_letter_code
_entity_poly.pdbx_strand_id
1 'polypeptide(L)'
;MNTIRWLHLSDFHTGKDGYGQCQLFQYILNHIADREPPDFVFITGDIAQGGLKEQYTKFGEEFLLELVEKVGESNIFLVPGNHDVDWEEKEFASRDLIRQKSTKFFDTSSEGLSKRRKIRPGFAAYVDNEYFKLLPNTNDWLDSKAGCFTRIIDCKGTKLGILGLNTAWFSEDKFDKGQLTPGKAIVESGLGVIAEAEIKIVLGHHPLDWFHQEDEEPIRALFGKHQVIYLHGHLHKTGSRFEVGAGHPFLALRTGAAFRAREDDKWVNGLLWAELDSAAQRLLLEPRKWNKGNQEWALDGDAFPERYRESGTDRWVLPLPGALAAALSAQQTKSPSAPAKPPVKKFKAPPGWEIVDRAYLARLDTNPEEAVILSYFDGRQPNLGLALCPRIPRRAVVRQLAERIVAATGDGRPTVNMLLGAGGEGKSTAFLQTIEAVVQGDAAWRVLHRRGEAAELSPKLVDELPQDTGQHWLIASDDADQIAEDVYRIVTGLQSKGRGDVHFLLSARHTEWRDTNILQHRWEDLPGYHEEPLRGLDEEDAARIVAAWGEYQDKGLGKLAGSSPEDAVKELVAASRSETSQDEGAFLGALLRLRLGDEFKGHVKKLLDRLNGRKILPGNRNTLLDAFA
;
A
#
# COMPACT_ATOMS: atom_id res chain seq x y z
N MET A 1 8.46 19.31 32.87
CA MET A 1 8.05 17.99 32.33
C MET A 1 9.30 17.33 31.81
N ASN A 2 9.57 16.09 32.22
CA ASN A 2 10.81 15.37 31.94
C ASN A 2 10.62 14.47 30.71
N THR A 3 10.37 15.08 29.56
CA THR A 3 10.21 14.37 28.30
C THR A 3 11.55 14.01 27.70
N ILE A 4 11.64 12.84 27.06
CA ILE A 4 12.85 12.35 26.40
C ILE A 4 12.72 12.60 24.90
N ARG A 5 13.71 13.24 24.28
CA ARG A 5 13.71 13.57 22.86
C ARG A 5 14.76 12.77 22.11
N TRP A 6 14.40 12.33 20.91
CA TRP A 6 15.38 11.78 19.99
C TRP A 6 15.16 12.24 18.57
N LEU A 7 16.24 12.18 17.80
CA LEU A 7 16.23 12.30 16.36
C LEU A 7 16.43 10.91 15.75
N HIS A 8 15.57 10.54 14.80
CA HIS A 8 15.64 9.27 14.06
C HIS A 8 16.02 9.54 12.61
N LEU A 9 17.21 9.06 12.23
CA LEU A 9 17.82 9.17 10.91
C LEU A 9 18.07 7.78 10.32
N SER A 10 18.12 7.69 9.00
CA SER A 10 18.37 6.44 8.27
C SER A 10 18.74 6.74 6.82
N ASP A 11 19.31 5.78 6.10
CA ASP A 11 19.48 5.82 4.65
C ASP A 11 20.27 7.06 4.19
N PHE A 12 21.52 7.16 4.67
CA PHE A 12 22.47 8.19 4.27
C PHE A 12 23.13 7.84 2.94
N HIS A 13 23.32 6.56 2.63
CA HIS A 13 23.94 6.09 1.39
C HIS A 13 25.28 6.77 1.07
N THR A 14 26.18 6.85 2.08
CA THR A 14 27.44 7.57 1.96
C THR A 14 28.29 7.04 0.81
N GLY A 15 28.72 7.93 -0.09
CA GLY A 15 29.44 7.57 -1.31
C GLY A 15 28.58 7.52 -2.58
N LYS A 16 27.24 7.62 -2.47
CA LYS A 16 26.34 7.75 -3.62
C LYS A 16 26.51 9.06 -4.38
N ASP A 17 26.77 10.15 -3.66
CA ASP A 17 27.06 11.46 -4.23
C ASP A 17 28.10 12.19 -3.39
N GLY A 18 29.13 12.73 -4.04
CA GLY A 18 30.21 13.41 -3.34
C GLY A 18 29.77 14.72 -2.68
N TYR A 19 29.10 15.58 -3.47
CA TYR A 19 28.86 16.98 -3.15
C TYR A 19 27.54 17.22 -2.40
N GLY A 20 26.41 16.78 -2.96
CA GLY A 20 25.09 17.05 -2.38
C GLY A 20 24.88 16.37 -1.03
N GLN A 21 25.57 15.25 -0.80
CA GLN A 21 25.51 14.54 0.47
C GLN A 21 26.20 15.29 1.60
N CYS A 22 27.40 15.83 1.37
CA CYS A 22 28.09 16.67 2.36
C CYS A 22 27.27 17.94 2.68
N GLN A 23 26.60 18.53 1.68
CA GLN A 23 25.69 19.65 1.93
C GLN A 23 24.53 19.23 2.83
N LEU A 24 23.89 18.09 2.57
CA LEU A 24 22.82 17.59 3.43
C LEU A 24 23.29 17.28 4.85
N PHE A 25 24.50 16.76 5.03
CA PHE A 25 25.07 16.56 6.37
C PHE A 25 25.10 17.88 7.14
N GLN A 26 25.60 18.94 6.53
CA GLN A 26 25.60 20.27 7.13
C GLN A 26 24.18 20.77 7.42
N TYR A 27 23.22 20.54 6.52
CA TYR A 27 21.83 20.96 6.73
C TYR A 27 21.17 20.23 7.90
N ILE A 28 21.48 18.95 8.12
CA ILE A 28 21.02 18.20 9.29
C ILE A 28 21.69 18.74 10.56
N LEU A 29 23.01 18.96 10.55
CA LEU A 29 23.78 19.45 11.69
C LEU A 29 23.34 20.85 12.13
N ASN A 30 23.09 21.74 11.17
CA ASN A 30 22.54 23.08 11.42
C ASN A 30 21.14 22.98 12.03
N HIS A 31 20.27 22.11 11.48
CA HIS A 31 18.93 21.90 12.02
C HIS A 31 18.92 21.40 13.46
N ILE A 32 19.90 20.56 13.83
CA ILE A 32 20.10 20.12 15.22
C ILE A 32 20.56 21.29 16.08
N ALA A 33 21.49 22.12 15.59
CA ALA A 33 22.04 23.27 16.32
C ALA A 33 21.01 24.37 16.60
N ASP A 34 20.02 24.54 15.71
CA ASP A 34 18.93 25.52 15.87
C ASP A 34 17.85 25.08 16.89
N ARG A 35 18.03 23.93 17.53
CA ARG A 35 17.06 23.32 18.46
C ARG A 35 17.75 22.95 19.76
N GLU A 36 16.95 22.67 20.80
CA GLU A 36 17.50 21.99 21.97
C GLU A 36 18.04 20.61 21.54
N PRO A 37 19.29 20.26 21.91
CA PRO A 37 19.88 18.98 21.54
C PRO A 37 18.98 17.80 21.95
N PRO A 38 18.86 16.76 21.10
CA PRO A 38 18.13 15.56 21.49
C PRO A 38 18.86 14.84 22.63
N ASP A 39 18.12 14.08 23.44
CA ASP A 39 18.75 13.17 24.40
C ASP A 39 19.39 11.98 23.68
N PHE A 40 18.87 11.57 22.52
CA PHE A 40 19.40 10.46 21.72
C PHE A 40 19.34 10.73 20.21
N VAL A 41 20.25 10.11 19.45
CA VAL A 41 20.14 9.98 17.99
C VAL A 41 20.16 8.50 17.62
N PHE A 42 19.14 8.06 16.89
CA PHE A 42 19.04 6.71 16.36
C PHE A 42 19.30 6.72 14.86
N ILE A 43 20.27 5.93 14.40
CA ILE A 43 20.63 5.75 13.00
C ILE A 43 20.31 4.32 12.58
N THR A 44 19.28 4.14 11.76
CA THR A 44 18.71 2.81 11.45
C THR A 44 19.16 2.23 10.11
N GLY A 45 20.46 2.31 9.80
CA GLY A 45 21.07 1.61 8.67
C GLY A 45 21.16 2.40 7.37
N ASP A 46 21.77 1.73 6.38
CA ASP A 46 22.16 2.29 5.08
C ASP A 46 23.00 3.56 5.25
N ILE A 47 24.02 3.45 6.10
CA ILE A 47 24.98 4.53 6.34
C ILE A 47 25.90 4.68 5.12
N ALA A 48 26.37 3.57 4.58
CA ALA A 48 27.17 3.47 3.37
C ALA A 48 26.30 3.17 2.13
N GLN A 49 26.85 3.37 0.93
CA GLN A 49 26.19 3.00 -0.34
C GLN A 49 26.52 1.55 -0.76
N GLY A 50 27.64 1.00 -0.31
CA GLY A 50 28.07 -0.37 -0.65
C GLY A 50 29.03 -0.97 0.37
N GLY A 51 28.92 -0.59 1.63
CA GLY A 51 29.68 -1.20 2.72
C GLY A 51 31.20 -0.94 2.71
N LEU A 52 31.69 0.06 1.98
CA LEU A 52 33.14 0.28 1.81
C LEU A 52 33.73 1.15 2.93
N LYS A 53 35.00 0.90 3.26
CA LYS A 53 35.73 1.61 4.34
C LYS A 53 35.72 3.12 4.15
N GLU A 54 36.00 3.61 2.94
CA GLU A 54 36.10 5.03 2.62
C GLU A 54 34.75 5.75 2.81
N GLN A 55 33.63 5.04 2.60
CA GLN A 55 32.28 5.58 2.79
C GLN A 55 32.00 5.82 4.27
N TYR A 56 32.39 4.89 5.14
CA TYR A 56 32.26 5.08 6.59
C TYR A 56 33.25 6.10 7.15
N THR A 57 34.48 6.16 6.63
CA THR A 57 35.45 7.22 6.99
C THR A 57 34.88 8.59 6.65
N LYS A 58 34.35 8.77 5.44
CA LYS A 58 33.70 10.02 5.03
C LYS A 58 32.51 10.37 5.93
N PHE A 59 31.63 9.42 6.23
CA PHE A 59 30.51 9.64 7.15
C PHE A 59 30.99 10.03 8.56
N GLY A 60 32.06 9.39 9.02
CA GLY A 60 32.73 9.69 10.28
C GLY A 60 33.19 11.14 10.36
N GLU A 61 34.01 11.55 9.39
CA GLU A 61 34.66 12.86 9.32
C GLU A 61 33.68 14.00 9.06
N GLU A 62 32.77 13.81 8.10
CA GLU A 62 31.93 14.89 7.57
C GLU A 62 30.58 15.03 8.31
N PHE A 63 30.24 14.09 9.19
CA PHE A 63 28.96 14.12 9.90
C PHE A 63 29.04 13.64 11.35
N LEU A 64 29.57 12.44 11.59
CA LEU A 64 29.48 11.82 12.91
C LEU A 64 30.27 12.57 13.98
N LEU A 65 31.48 13.05 13.68
CA LEU A 65 32.28 13.80 14.63
C LEU A 65 31.57 15.08 15.10
N GLU A 66 31.05 15.87 14.16
CA GLU A 66 30.31 17.09 14.53
C GLU A 66 29.00 16.76 15.28
N LEU A 67 28.33 15.66 14.92
CA LEU A 67 27.15 15.19 15.65
C LEU A 67 27.50 14.81 17.10
N VAL A 68 28.63 14.12 17.31
CA VAL A 68 29.15 13.76 18.63
C VAL A 68 29.43 15.00 19.46
N GLU A 69 30.00 16.07 18.89
CA GLU A 69 30.21 17.33 19.60
C GLU A 69 28.90 17.98 20.06
N LYS A 70 27.83 17.86 19.27
CA LYS A 70 26.52 18.46 19.60
C LYS A 70 25.69 17.64 20.59
N VAL A 71 25.73 16.30 20.51
CA VAL A 71 24.80 15.41 21.24
C VAL A 71 25.50 14.53 22.28
N GLY A 72 26.82 14.36 22.17
CA GLY A 72 27.61 13.46 23.00
C GLY A 72 27.62 12.03 22.47
N GLU A 73 28.80 11.40 22.50
CA GLU A 73 29.03 10.06 21.94
C GLU A 73 28.10 8.99 22.53
N SER A 74 27.83 9.05 23.85
CA SER A 74 27.03 8.08 24.59
C SER A 74 25.53 8.08 24.23
N ASN A 75 25.10 9.01 23.39
CA ASN A 75 23.71 9.26 23.05
C ASN A 75 23.37 8.86 21.60
N ILE A 76 24.34 8.38 20.82
CA ILE A 76 24.15 8.02 19.41
C ILE A 76 24.21 6.50 19.26
N PHE A 77 23.21 5.91 18.61
CA PHE A 77 23.11 4.47 18.39
C PHE A 77 22.89 4.16 16.91
N LEU A 78 23.73 3.26 16.36
CA LEU A 78 23.66 2.84 14.96
C LEU A 78 23.41 1.33 14.78
N VAL A 79 22.64 0.96 13.77
CA VAL A 79 22.51 -0.42 13.28
C VAL A 79 22.75 -0.46 11.76
N PRO A 80 23.23 -1.57 11.19
CA PRO A 80 23.49 -1.67 9.76
C PRO A 80 22.20 -1.93 8.96
N GLY A 81 22.20 -1.46 7.71
CA GLY A 81 21.24 -1.79 6.66
C GLY A 81 21.82 -2.69 5.57
N ASN A 82 21.09 -2.89 4.48
CA ASN A 82 21.53 -3.75 3.39
C ASN A 82 22.64 -3.12 2.53
N HIS A 83 22.70 -1.79 2.43
CA HIS A 83 23.82 -1.10 1.77
C HIS A 83 25.08 -0.99 2.63
N ASP A 84 24.99 -1.35 3.92
CA ASP A 84 26.15 -1.46 4.81
C ASP A 84 26.90 -2.80 4.65
N VAL A 85 26.45 -3.63 3.71
CA VAL A 85 27.09 -4.88 3.31
C VAL A 85 28.05 -4.63 2.15
N ASP A 86 29.30 -5.08 2.29
CA ASP A 86 30.22 -5.23 1.17
C ASP A 86 29.84 -6.48 0.36
N TRP A 87 29.37 -6.25 -0.87
CA TRP A 87 28.87 -7.29 -1.76
C TRP A 87 30.00 -8.13 -2.38
N GLU A 88 31.19 -7.57 -2.57
CA GLU A 88 32.34 -8.30 -3.13
C GLU A 88 32.78 -9.39 -2.15
N GLU A 89 32.83 -9.06 -0.86
CA GLU A 89 33.14 -10.01 0.23
C GLU A 89 32.03 -11.07 0.46
N LYS A 90 30.85 -10.91 -0.17
CA LYS A 90 29.74 -11.86 -0.12
C LYS A 90 29.48 -12.59 -1.44
N GLU A 91 30.32 -12.44 -2.47
CA GLU A 91 30.11 -13.01 -3.81
C GLU A 91 29.80 -14.53 -3.78
N PHE A 92 30.39 -15.27 -2.83
CA PHE A 92 30.20 -16.73 -2.69
C PHE A 92 29.29 -17.14 -1.52
N ALA A 93 28.66 -16.18 -0.84
CA ALA A 93 27.85 -16.40 0.35
C ALA A 93 26.35 -16.19 0.06
N SER A 94 25.69 -17.22 -0.48
CA SER A 94 24.24 -17.16 -0.73
C SER A 94 23.41 -17.34 0.56
N ARG A 95 22.35 -16.55 0.71
CA ARG A 95 21.41 -16.63 1.85
C ARG A 95 20.81 -18.02 2.00
N ASP A 96 20.44 -18.67 0.89
CA ASP A 96 19.79 -19.98 0.87
C ASP A 96 20.76 -21.05 1.38
N LEU A 97 22.02 -20.94 0.97
CA LEU A 97 23.08 -21.81 1.42
C LEU A 97 23.35 -21.64 2.91
N ILE A 98 23.34 -20.41 3.42
CA ILE A 98 23.53 -20.13 4.84
C ILE A 98 22.36 -20.69 5.64
N ARG A 99 21.11 -20.46 5.22
CA ARG A 99 19.92 -21.04 5.86
C ARG A 99 19.97 -22.57 5.90
N GLN A 100 20.33 -23.21 4.78
CA GLN A 100 20.39 -24.67 4.69
C GLN A 100 21.54 -25.27 5.52
N LYS A 101 22.73 -24.67 5.49
CA LYS A 101 23.95 -25.25 6.10
C LYS A 101 24.26 -24.75 7.51
N SER A 102 23.61 -23.67 7.94
CA SER A 102 23.86 -23.02 9.23
C SER A 102 22.57 -22.82 10.02
N THR A 103 21.86 -23.92 10.29
CA THR A 103 20.61 -23.92 11.07
C THR A 103 20.71 -23.24 12.45
N LYS A 104 21.91 -23.18 13.02
CA LYS A 104 22.21 -22.52 14.31
C LYS A 104 22.78 -21.10 14.18
N PHE A 105 22.71 -20.49 13.00
CA PHE A 105 23.31 -19.18 12.73
C PHE A 105 22.83 -18.10 13.72
N PHE A 106 21.54 -18.14 14.08
CA PHE A 106 20.93 -17.19 15.00
C PHE A 106 20.98 -17.61 16.47
N ASP A 107 21.59 -18.77 16.80
CA ASP A 107 21.75 -19.16 18.20
C ASP A 107 22.60 -18.13 18.94
N THR A 108 22.18 -17.77 20.15
CA THR A 108 22.96 -16.90 21.03
C THR A 108 24.04 -17.67 21.79
N SER A 109 24.83 -18.45 21.06
CA SER A 109 25.82 -19.41 21.58
C SER A 109 27.18 -19.23 20.91
N SER A 110 28.21 -19.92 21.41
CA SER A 110 29.53 -19.94 20.75
C SER A 110 29.46 -20.55 19.33
N GLU A 111 28.56 -21.50 19.11
CA GLU A 111 28.37 -22.13 17.80
C GLU A 111 27.70 -21.16 16.81
N GLY A 112 26.65 -20.46 17.23
CA GLY A 112 26.02 -19.42 16.42
C GLY A 112 26.98 -18.29 16.06
N LEU A 113 27.78 -17.83 17.02
CA LEU A 113 28.87 -16.87 16.76
C LEU A 113 29.85 -17.39 15.69
N SER A 114 30.29 -18.65 15.79
CA SER A 114 31.19 -19.26 14.80
C SER A 114 30.58 -19.27 13.38
N LYS A 115 29.25 -19.45 13.26
CA LYS A 115 28.55 -19.35 11.97
C LYS A 115 28.47 -17.90 11.48
N ARG A 116 28.12 -16.94 12.35
CA ARG A 116 28.06 -15.50 12.01
C ARG A 116 29.41 -14.96 11.52
N ARG A 117 30.51 -15.40 12.15
CA ARG A 117 31.88 -15.06 11.74
C ARG A 117 32.21 -15.38 10.28
N LYS A 118 31.53 -16.36 9.67
CA LYS A 118 31.74 -16.71 8.26
C LYS A 118 31.24 -15.65 7.28
N ILE A 119 30.30 -14.81 7.70
CA ILE A 119 29.78 -13.70 6.88
C ILE A 119 30.14 -12.32 7.44
N ARG A 120 30.94 -12.28 8.52
CA ARG A 120 31.54 -11.06 9.07
C ARG A 120 32.32 -10.26 8.01
N PRO A 121 33.05 -10.85 7.04
CA PRO A 121 33.77 -10.07 6.03
C PRO A 121 32.91 -9.00 5.36
N GLY A 122 31.67 -9.33 4.99
CA GLY A 122 30.73 -8.36 4.39
C GLY A 122 30.30 -7.22 5.31
N PHE A 123 30.60 -7.25 6.62
CA PHE A 123 30.35 -6.16 7.57
C PHE A 123 31.64 -5.62 8.20
N ALA A 124 32.82 -6.08 7.75
CA ALA A 124 34.09 -5.76 8.42
C ALA A 124 34.35 -4.25 8.43
N ALA A 125 34.12 -3.57 7.31
CA ALA A 125 34.28 -2.12 7.22
C ALA A 125 33.37 -1.34 8.18
N TYR A 126 32.14 -1.82 8.43
CA TYR A 126 31.24 -1.24 9.42
C TYR A 126 31.74 -1.48 10.85
N VAL A 127 32.08 -2.72 11.17
CA VAL A 127 32.51 -3.14 12.53
C VAL A 127 33.83 -2.51 12.93
N ASP A 128 34.79 -2.48 12.00
CA ASP A 128 36.17 -2.12 12.28
C ASP A 128 36.39 -0.59 12.17
N ASN A 129 35.38 0.19 11.75
CA ASN A 129 35.44 1.64 11.61
C ASN A 129 35.80 2.34 12.94
N GLU A 130 36.78 3.24 12.88
CA GLU A 130 37.31 3.91 14.08
C GLU A 130 36.36 4.95 14.69
N TYR A 131 35.59 5.65 13.87
CA TYR A 131 34.61 6.64 14.33
C TYR A 131 33.44 5.96 15.06
N PHE A 132 33.02 4.78 14.58
CA PHE A 132 31.95 4.03 15.23
C PHE A 132 32.37 3.52 16.61
N LYS A 133 33.66 3.21 16.83
CA LYS A 133 34.19 2.78 18.13
C LYS A 133 34.05 3.81 19.25
N LEU A 134 33.75 5.07 18.93
CA LEU A 134 33.42 6.12 19.91
C LEU A 134 32.03 5.93 20.54
N LEU A 135 31.13 5.22 19.85
CA LEU A 135 29.72 5.13 20.21
C LEU A 135 29.42 4.02 21.23
N PRO A 136 28.33 4.12 22.01
CA PRO A 136 28.00 3.20 23.10
C PRO A 136 27.72 1.77 22.67
N ASN A 137 27.48 1.50 21.39
CA ASN A 137 27.04 0.20 20.89
C ASN A 137 28.02 -0.49 19.94
N THR A 138 29.32 -0.22 20.04
CA THR A 138 30.31 -0.67 19.04
C THR A 138 31.38 -1.63 19.57
N ASN A 139 31.12 -2.26 20.73
CA ASN A 139 31.82 -3.47 21.17
C ASN A 139 31.40 -4.68 20.30
N ASP A 140 31.94 -4.77 19.08
CA ASP A 140 31.80 -5.85 18.08
C ASP A 140 30.56 -6.76 18.31
N TRP A 141 29.38 -6.15 18.41
CA TRP A 141 28.17 -6.87 18.82
C TRP A 141 27.71 -7.81 17.72
N LEU A 142 28.10 -7.51 16.48
CA LEU A 142 28.01 -8.38 15.31
C LEU A 142 28.93 -9.60 15.45
N ASP A 143 30.11 -9.47 16.07
CA ASP A 143 30.99 -10.58 16.48
C ASP A 143 30.81 -11.03 17.93
N SER A 144 29.60 -10.91 18.48
CA SER A 144 29.29 -11.38 19.83
C SER A 144 28.40 -12.63 19.81
N LYS A 145 28.41 -13.40 20.91
CA LYS A 145 27.45 -14.50 21.09
C LYS A 145 26.01 -14.00 21.06
N ALA A 146 25.75 -12.79 21.54
CA ALA A 146 24.41 -12.21 21.53
C ALA A 146 23.93 -11.88 20.11
N GLY A 147 24.82 -11.45 19.22
CA GLY A 147 24.47 -11.05 17.84
C GLY A 147 23.56 -9.81 17.76
N CYS A 148 23.39 -9.12 18.89
CA CYS A 148 22.66 -7.86 19.08
C CYS A 148 23.39 -7.06 20.17
N PHE A 149 23.09 -5.76 20.27
CA PHE A 149 23.49 -4.97 21.44
C PHE A 149 22.28 -4.60 22.28
N THR A 150 22.48 -4.46 23.59
CA THR A 150 21.44 -4.01 24.52
C THR A 150 21.97 -2.94 25.46
N ARG A 151 21.16 -1.94 25.78
CA ARG A 151 21.46 -0.91 26.78
C ARG A 151 20.23 -0.66 27.65
N ILE A 152 20.46 -0.44 28.93
CA ILE A 152 19.45 0.04 29.86
C ILE A 152 19.94 1.37 30.39
N ILE A 153 19.19 2.44 30.13
CA ILE A 153 19.58 3.82 30.44
C ILE A 153 18.48 4.46 31.27
N ASP A 154 18.82 5.03 32.41
CA ASP A 154 17.92 5.94 33.12
C ASP A 154 18.07 7.33 32.51
N CYS A 155 17.03 7.82 31.84
CA CYS A 155 17.01 9.15 31.28
C CYS A 155 15.80 9.89 31.83
N LYS A 156 16.05 11.01 32.52
CA LYS A 156 15.01 11.89 33.07
C LYS A 156 14.00 11.16 33.99
N GLY A 157 14.42 10.07 34.64
CA GLY A 157 13.60 9.25 35.54
C GLY A 157 12.80 8.15 34.85
N THR A 158 13.02 7.92 33.55
CA THR A 158 12.43 6.81 32.77
C THR A 158 13.52 5.82 32.41
N LYS A 159 13.30 4.54 32.72
CA LYS A 159 14.25 3.47 32.41
C LYS A 159 14.02 2.97 30.98
N LEU A 160 14.89 3.36 30.05
CA LEU A 160 14.84 2.97 28.64
C LEU A 160 15.67 1.70 28.39
N GLY A 161 15.08 0.74 27.68
CA GLY A 161 15.76 -0.43 27.15
C GLY A 161 15.95 -0.27 25.65
N ILE A 162 17.18 -0.23 25.17
CA ILE A 162 17.51 -0.11 23.75
C ILE A 162 18.08 -1.45 23.28
N LEU A 163 17.50 -2.02 22.23
CA LEU A 163 17.96 -3.23 21.56
C LEU A 163 18.28 -2.91 20.10
N GLY A 164 19.51 -3.12 19.65
CA GLY A 164 19.84 -3.01 18.23
C GLY A 164 20.06 -4.37 17.58
N LEU A 165 19.48 -4.52 16.40
CA LEU A 165 19.45 -5.75 15.61
C LEU A 165 20.09 -5.52 14.24
N ASN A 166 20.81 -6.51 13.74
CA ASN A 166 21.20 -6.55 12.34
C ASN A 166 20.14 -7.29 11.55
N THR A 167 19.30 -6.56 10.83
CA THR A 167 18.28 -7.15 9.94
C THR A 167 18.83 -7.56 8.58
N ALA A 168 20.06 -7.17 8.26
CA ALA A 168 20.72 -7.34 6.96
C ALA A 168 21.65 -8.57 6.89
N TRP A 169 21.63 -9.46 7.91
CA TRP A 169 22.49 -10.65 7.94
C TRP A 169 22.50 -11.39 6.60
N PHE A 170 21.31 -11.60 6.04
CA PHE A 170 21.07 -12.34 4.80
C PHE A 170 20.71 -11.46 3.62
N SER A 171 21.00 -10.16 3.68
CA SER A 171 20.90 -9.30 2.49
C SER A 171 21.88 -9.78 1.42
N GLU A 172 21.38 -9.88 0.19
CA GLU A 172 22.10 -10.42 -0.98
C GLU A 172 21.80 -9.59 -2.25
N ASP A 173 20.53 -9.25 -2.49
CA ASP A 173 20.10 -8.66 -3.76
C ASP A 173 18.71 -7.99 -3.69
N LYS A 174 18.17 -7.63 -4.86
CA LYS A 174 16.84 -7.00 -5.01
C LYS A 174 15.65 -7.89 -4.60
N PHE A 175 15.87 -9.19 -4.37
CA PHE A 175 14.86 -10.14 -3.93
C PHE A 175 14.88 -10.36 -2.40
N ASP A 176 15.56 -9.47 -1.67
CA ASP A 176 15.62 -9.45 -0.20
C ASP A 176 14.22 -9.47 0.48
N LYS A 177 13.18 -8.92 -0.15
CA LYS A 177 11.86 -8.82 0.46
C LYS A 177 11.29 -10.22 0.80
N GLY A 178 11.00 -10.44 2.08
CA GLY A 178 10.50 -11.71 2.60
C GLY A 178 11.60 -12.76 2.81
N GLN A 179 12.88 -12.38 2.69
CA GLN A 179 14.04 -13.26 2.80
C GLN A 179 15.02 -12.86 3.89
N LEU A 180 14.80 -11.73 4.56
CA LEU A 180 15.68 -11.24 5.61
C LEU A 180 15.26 -11.75 6.98
N THR A 181 16.09 -11.53 8.00
CA THR A 181 15.69 -11.76 9.40
C THR A 181 16.83 -11.34 10.33
N PRO A 182 16.53 -10.71 11.48
CA PRO A 182 17.50 -10.56 12.56
C PRO A 182 17.70 -11.85 13.38
N GLY A 183 16.88 -12.88 13.14
CA GLY A 183 16.85 -14.16 13.85
C GLY A 183 16.02 -14.12 15.12
N LYS A 184 14.98 -14.95 15.20
CA LYS A 184 14.07 -15.01 16.36
C LYS A 184 14.80 -15.22 17.70
N ALA A 185 15.83 -16.07 17.74
CA ALA A 185 16.59 -16.36 18.96
C ALA A 185 17.43 -15.15 19.45
N ILE A 186 18.01 -14.37 18.54
CA ILE A 186 18.73 -13.13 18.86
C ILE A 186 17.75 -12.10 19.44
N VAL A 187 16.60 -11.92 18.77
CA VAL A 187 15.55 -10.99 19.22
C VAL A 187 15.04 -11.35 20.61
N GLU A 188 14.69 -12.62 20.83
CA GLU A 188 14.18 -13.10 22.12
C GLU A 188 15.18 -12.91 23.25
N SER A 189 16.46 -13.24 23.01
CA SER A 189 17.54 -13.06 23.99
C SER A 189 17.75 -11.58 24.33
N GLY A 190 17.83 -10.71 23.32
CA GLY A 190 18.01 -9.28 23.51
C GLY A 190 16.85 -8.62 24.27
N LEU A 191 15.60 -8.98 23.92
CA LEU A 191 14.41 -8.51 24.63
C LEU A 191 14.35 -9.02 26.07
N GLY A 192 14.85 -10.23 26.33
CA GLY A 192 15.00 -10.76 27.68
C GLY A 192 15.89 -9.90 28.56
N VAL A 193 16.99 -9.37 28.02
CA VAL A 193 17.91 -8.48 28.76
C VAL A 193 17.24 -7.15 29.14
N ILE A 194 16.42 -6.58 28.25
CA ILE A 194 15.76 -5.29 28.47
C ILE A 194 14.31 -5.42 28.97
N ALA A 195 13.89 -6.61 29.41
CA ALA A 195 12.50 -6.91 29.78
C ALA A 195 11.98 -5.98 30.90
N GLU A 196 12.84 -5.69 31.88
CA GLU A 196 12.56 -4.85 33.06
C GLU A 196 12.77 -3.34 32.82
N ALA A 197 12.98 -2.91 31.58
CA ALA A 197 12.93 -1.49 31.22
C ALA A 197 11.47 -1.02 31.17
N GLU A 198 11.20 0.25 31.41
CA GLU A 198 9.84 0.80 31.28
C GLU A 198 9.45 0.90 29.81
N ILE A 199 10.30 1.51 29.00
CA ILE A 199 10.10 1.68 27.56
C ILE A 199 11.17 0.90 26.81
N LYS A 200 10.76 0.10 25.82
CA LYS A 200 11.67 -0.72 24.99
C LYS A 200 11.70 -0.14 23.58
N ILE A 201 12.86 0.32 23.16
CA ILE A 201 13.14 0.79 21.80
C ILE A 201 13.98 -0.28 21.10
N VAL A 202 13.48 -0.78 19.98
CA VAL A 202 14.20 -1.74 19.14
C VAL A 202 14.61 -1.05 17.85
N LEU A 203 15.88 -1.19 17.46
CA LEU A 203 16.44 -0.62 16.23
C LEU A 203 16.71 -1.75 15.24
N GLY A 204 16.27 -1.56 14.00
CA GLY A 204 16.62 -2.39 12.85
C GLY A 204 16.49 -1.56 11.58
N HIS A 205 16.94 -2.07 10.43
CA HIS A 205 16.84 -1.32 9.18
C HIS A 205 15.55 -1.64 8.41
N HIS A 206 15.23 -2.93 8.29
CA HIS A 206 14.12 -3.39 7.47
C HIS A 206 12.79 -3.49 8.25
N PRO A 207 11.64 -3.20 7.62
CA PRO A 207 10.33 -3.47 8.21
C PRO A 207 10.06 -4.98 8.34
N LEU A 208 9.06 -5.35 9.15
CA LEU A 208 8.76 -6.76 9.42
C LEU A 208 8.33 -7.54 8.17
N ASP A 209 7.66 -6.91 7.19
CA ASP A 209 7.23 -7.58 5.94
C ASP A 209 8.38 -7.93 4.99
N TRP A 210 9.61 -7.59 5.37
CA TRP A 210 10.84 -8.04 4.71
C TRP A 210 11.43 -9.29 5.37
N PHE A 211 10.95 -9.65 6.55
CA PHE A 211 11.42 -10.82 7.25
C PHE A 211 10.85 -12.08 6.61
N HIS A 212 11.61 -13.16 6.69
CA HIS A 212 11.18 -14.47 6.27
C HIS A 212 9.97 -14.93 7.09
N GLN A 213 8.99 -15.52 6.43
CA GLN A 213 7.69 -15.87 7.03
C GLN A 213 7.80 -16.67 8.34
N GLU A 214 8.78 -17.58 8.43
CA GLU A 214 9.03 -18.39 9.64
C GLU A 214 9.50 -17.57 10.85
N ASP A 215 10.14 -16.42 10.63
CA ASP A 215 10.64 -15.53 11.68
C ASP A 215 9.73 -14.32 11.90
N GLU A 216 9.03 -13.84 10.86
CA GLU A 216 8.20 -12.65 10.90
C GLU A 216 7.15 -12.72 12.03
N GLU A 217 6.29 -13.74 12.01
CA GLU A 217 5.21 -13.88 12.99
C GLU A 217 5.71 -14.11 14.42
N PRO A 218 6.71 -14.98 14.67
CA PRO A 218 7.31 -15.09 15.99
C PRO A 218 7.96 -13.79 16.51
N ILE A 219 8.67 -13.05 15.66
CA ILE A 219 9.28 -11.76 16.04
C ILE A 219 8.19 -10.73 16.31
N ARG A 220 7.16 -10.65 15.46
CA ARG A 220 5.95 -9.83 15.67
C ARG A 220 5.34 -10.12 17.03
N ALA A 221 5.19 -11.40 17.39
CA ALA A 221 4.69 -11.83 18.70
C ALA A 221 5.59 -11.38 19.86
N LEU A 222 6.92 -11.47 19.73
CA LEU A 222 7.86 -10.98 20.75
C LEU A 222 7.78 -9.46 20.91
N PHE A 223 7.72 -8.72 19.80
CA PHE A 223 7.57 -7.27 19.79
C PHE A 223 6.27 -6.82 20.48
N GLY A 224 5.16 -7.50 20.17
CA GLY A 224 3.88 -7.28 20.85
C GLY A 224 3.96 -7.52 22.36
N LYS A 225 4.42 -8.70 22.79
CA LYS A 225 4.52 -9.07 24.22
C LYS A 225 5.38 -8.09 25.02
N HIS A 226 6.45 -7.58 24.42
CA HIS A 226 7.35 -6.61 25.04
C HIS A 226 6.94 -5.15 24.81
N GLN A 227 5.83 -4.90 24.08
CA GLN A 227 5.26 -3.56 23.84
C GLN A 227 6.27 -2.59 23.23
N VAL A 228 7.03 -3.06 22.24
CA VAL A 228 8.20 -2.33 21.73
C VAL A 228 7.81 -1.11 20.88
N ILE A 229 8.72 -0.13 20.84
CA ILE A 229 8.78 0.89 19.80
C ILE A 229 9.90 0.45 18.84
N TYR A 230 9.54 -0.05 17.66
CA TYR A 230 10.49 -0.50 16.64
C TYR A 230 10.80 0.65 15.68
N LEU A 231 12.05 1.12 15.66
CA LEU A 231 12.54 2.17 14.76
C LEU A 231 13.25 1.53 13.56
N HIS A 232 12.86 1.92 12.35
CA HIS A 232 13.48 1.41 11.12
C HIS A 232 13.47 2.41 9.94
N GLY A 233 14.13 2.03 8.84
CA GLY A 233 14.30 2.84 7.64
C GLY A 233 13.85 2.12 6.36
N HIS A 234 14.74 2.09 5.36
CA HIS A 234 14.70 1.28 4.14
C HIS A 234 13.69 1.72 3.06
N LEU A 235 12.47 2.12 3.43
CA LEU A 235 11.44 2.52 2.44
C LEU A 235 11.51 4.01 2.06
N HIS A 236 12.49 4.74 2.61
CA HIS A 236 12.79 6.15 2.35
C HIS A 236 11.59 7.11 2.51
N LYS A 237 10.62 6.75 3.37
CA LYS A 237 9.42 7.55 3.64
C LYS A 237 9.19 7.55 5.13
N THR A 238 8.78 8.66 5.70
CA THR A 238 8.35 8.70 7.10
C THR A 238 7.02 7.96 7.26
N GLY A 239 6.75 7.40 8.44
CA GLY A 239 5.45 6.80 8.74
C GLY A 239 5.41 6.03 10.06
N SER A 240 4.21 5.71 10.52
CA SER A 240 3.97 4.92 11.74
C SER A 240 2.92 3.86 11.49
N ARG A 241 3.07 2.70 12.14
CA ARG A 241 2.06 1.64 12.15
C ARG A 241 1.97 1.03 13.54
N PHE A 242 0.75 0.99 14.10
CA PHE A 242 0.47 0.09 15.21
C PHE A 242 0.27 -1.31 14.65
N GLU A 243 0.98 -2.25 15.23
CA GLU A 243 0.92 -3.67 14.89
C GLU A 243 0.54 -4.47 16.12
N VAL A 244 0.02 -5.68 15.92
CA VAL A 244 -0.39 -6.58 17.00
C VAL A 244 0.39 -7.86 16.86
N GLY A 245 1.03 -8.28 17.94
CA GLY A 245 1.76 -9.54 18.05
C GLY A 245 1.29 -10.31 19.27
N ALA A 246 0.87 -11.56 19.09
CA ALA A 246 0.29 -12.38 20.16
C ALA A 246 -0.79 -11.67 20.98
N GLY A 247 -1.61 -10.82 20.35
CA GLY A 247 -2.69 -10.06 21.00
C GLY A 247 -2.25 -8.76 21.70
N HIS A 248 -0.96 -8.43 21.70
CA HIS A 248 -0.43 -7.21 22.31
C HIS A 248 0.02 -6.21 21.24
N PRO A 249 -0.29 -4.91 21.40
CA PRO A 249 0.15 -3.89 20.45
C PRO A 249 1.64 -3.56 20.60
N PHE A 250 2.27 -3.19 19.50
CA PHE A 250 3.57 -2.51 19.46
C PHE A 250 3.54 -1.43 18.36
N LEU A 251 4.53 -0.53 18.38
CA LEU A 251 4.57 0.60 17.46
C LEU A 251 5.80 0.48 16.54
N ALA A 252 5.59 0.34 15.24
CA ALA A 252 6.64 0.47 14.24
C ALA A 252 6.68 1.91 13.72
N LEU A 253 7.85 2.55 13.83
CA LEU A 253 8.12 3.90 13.34
C LEU A 253 9.21 3.87 12.29
N ARG A 254 8.93 4.56 11.19
CA ARG A 254 9.78 4.64 10.03
C ARG A 254 10.17 6.08 9.79
N THR A 255 11.45 6.32 9.54
CA THR A 255 11.96 7.64 9.13
C THR A 255 12.20 7.69 7.62
N GLY A 256 12.21 8.90 7.07
CA GLY A 256 12.63 9.17 5.70
C GLY A 256 14.14 9.00 5.53
N ALA A 257 14.59 8.95 4.28
CA ALA A 257 16.02 8.87 4.00
C ALA A 257 16.70 10.22 4.23
N ALA A 258 17.79 10.22 5.01
CA ALA A 258 18.60 11.40 5.28
C ALA A 258 19.23 11.93 3.99
N PHE A 259 19.66 11.03 3.09
CA PHE A 259 20.09 11.39 1.74
C PHE A 259 19.60 10.36 0.73
N ARG A 260 18.56 10.73 -0.03
CA ARG A 260 18.05 9.94 -1.16
C ARG A 260 18.52 10.50 -2.49
N ALA A 261 18.48 11.81 -2.64
CA ALA A 261 18.78 12.51 -3.87
C ALA A 261 19.13 13.98 -3.62
N ARG A 262 19.71 14.62 -4.64
CA ARG A 262 19.95 16.06 -4.68
C ARG A 262 18.63 16.83 -4.73
N GLU A 263 18.70 18.12 -4.44
CA GLU A 263 17.53 19.00 -4.37
C GLU A 263 16.73 19.09 -5.67
N ASP A 264 17.38 18.93 -6.82
CA ASP A 264 16.75 18.99 -8.15
C ASP A 264 15.97 17.73 -8.52
N ASP A 265 16.09 16.65 -7.74
CA ASP A 265 15.39 15.39 -7.97
C ASP A 265 13.92 15.43 -7.49
N LYS A 266 13.12 14.46 -7.93
CA LYS A 266 11.73 14.23 -7.50
C LYS A 266 11.64 13.65 -6.09
N TRP A 267 12.73 13.07 -5.60
CA TRP A 267 12.80 12.44 -4.29
C TRP A 267 13.22 13.45 -3.23
N VAL A 268 12.64 13.34 -2.04
CA VAL A 268 12.85 14.31 -0.96
C VAL A 268 13.54 13.61 0.22
N ASN A 269 14.48 14.31 0.83
CA ASN A 269 15.21 13.87 2.01
C ASN A 269 14.39 14.17 3.27
N GLY A 270 14.51 13.34 4.30
CA GLY A 270 13.66 13.39 5.48
C GLY A 270 14.38 13.03 6.79
N LEU A 271 13.80 13.49 7.89
CA LEU A 271 14.19 13.14 9.25
C LEU A 271 12.96 13.14 10.17
N LEU A 272 13.06 12.47 11.31
CA LEU A 272 11.95 12.36 12.26
C LEU A 272 12.40 12.73 13.67
N TRP A 273 11.79 13.78 14.22
CA TRP A 273 11.89 14.09 15.64
C TRP A 273 10.81 13.36 16.42
N ALA A 274 11.17 12.91 17.61
CA ALA A 274 10.24 12.29 18.54
C ALA A 274 10.48 12.78 19.97
N GLU A 275 9.40 12.93 20.72
CA GLU A 275 9.40 13.30 22.12
C GLU A 275 8.50 12.35 22.91
N LEU A 276 9.09 11.59 23.81
CA LEU A 276 8.44 10.62 24.68
C LEU A 276 8.08 11.27 26.01
N ASP A 277 6.79 11.21 26.33
CA ASP A 277 6.24 11.52 27.65
C ASP A 277 5.78 10.22 28.29
N SER A 278 6.64 9.62 29.10
CA SER A 278 6.36 8.37 29.83
C SER A 278 5.22 8.55 30.84
N ALA A 279 5.17 9.68 31.55
CA ALA A 279 4.12 9.97 32.53
C ALA A 279 2.74 10.08 31.87
N ALA A 280 2.64 10.78 30.74
CA ALA A 280 1.40 10.88 29.97
C ALA A 280 1.13 9.67 29.06
N GLN A 281 2.08 8.73 28.98
CA GLN A 281 2.07 7.57 28.09
C GLN A 281 1.84 7.95 26.61
N ARG A 282 2.56 8.97 26.13
CA ARG A 282 2.45 9.52 24.78
C ARG A 282 3.80 9.63 24.08
N LEU A 283 3.76 9.53 22.76
CA LEU A 283 4.85 9.83 21.87
C LEU A 283 4.43 10.92 20.90
N LEU A 284 5.12 12.05 20.92
CA LEU A 284 4.92 13.16 19.99
C LEU A 284 5.91 13.02 18.85
N LEU A 285 5.44 13.10 17.61
CA LEU A 285 6.23 12.98 16.40
C LEU A 285 6.19 14.28 15.60
N GLU A 286 7.34 14.70 15.08
CA GLU A 286 7.48 15.89 14.25
C GLU A 286 8.32 15.51 13.01
N PRO A 287 7.65 15.12 11.90
CA PRO A 287 8.32 14.68 10.69
C PRO A 287 8.79 15.88 9.87
N ARG A 288 10.02 15.83 9.35
CA ARG A 288 10.58 16.89 8.51
C ARG A 288 11.00 16.36 7.16
N LYS A 289 10.82 17.19 6.13
CA LYS A 289 11.32 16.95 4.78
C LYS A 289 12.06 18.17 4.25
N TRP A 290 13.09 17.94 3.46
CA TRP A 290 13.85 19.04 2.87
C TRP A 290 12.99 19.80 1.86
N ASN A 291 12.86 21.12 2.03
CA ASN A 291 12.19 21.99 1.08
C ASN A 291 13.22 22.82 0.32
N LYS A 292 13.50 22.41 -0.92
CA LYS A 292 14.46 23.11 -1.80
C LYS A 292 14.09 24.56 -2.12
N GLY A 293 12.79 24.88 -2.16
CA GLY A 293 12.32 26.22 -2.52
C GLY A 293 12.64 27.24 -1.44
N ASN A 294 12.56 26.81 -0.18
CA ASN A 294 12.84 27.64 0.98
C ASN A 294 14.22 27.36 1.61
N GLN A 295 14.95 26.34 1.15
CA GLN A 295 16.25 25.91 1.69
C GLN A 295 16.19 25.58 3.20
N GLU A 296 15.15 24.84 3.61
CA GLU A 296 14.88 24.54 5.02
C GLU A 296 14.28 23.15 5.23
N TRP A 297 14.37 22.65 6.47
CA TRP A 297 13.62 21.47 6.91
C TRP A 297 12.17 21.84 7.22
N ALA A 298 11.31 21.69 6.22
CA ALA A 298 9.89 21.95 6.35
C ALA A 298 9.15 20.78 7.02
N LEU A 299 7.94 21.04 7.51
CA LEU A 299 7.05 20.01 8.03
C LEU A 299 6.67 19.02 6.91
N ASP A 300 6.73 17.72 7.20
CA ASP A 300 6.15 16.69 6.34
C ASP A 300 4.72 16.34 6.79
N GLY A 301 3.76 17.20 6.44
CA GLY A 301 2.38 17.11 6.92
C GLY A 301 1.62 15.84 6.51
N ASP A 302 2.08 15.14 5.47
CA ASP A 302 1.46 13.93 4.95
C ASP A 302 2.04 12.64 5.56
N ALA A 303 3.04 12.75 6.44
CA ALA A 303 3.76 11.60 6.99
C ALA A 303 2.91 10.74 7.94
N PHE A 304 1.93 11.35 8.63
CA PHE A 304 1.09 10.68 9.62
C PHE A 304 -0.38 11.08 9.47
N PRO A 305 -1.34 10.21 9.86
CA PRO A 305 -2.77 10.53 9.77
C PRO A 305 -3.16 11.75 10.60
N GLU A 306 -3.89 12.69 10.00
CA GLU A 306 -4.40 13.94 10.64
C GLU A 306 -5.17 13.71 11.95
N ARG A 307 -5.79 12.54 12.13
CA ARG A 307 -6.49 12.21 13.39
C ARG A 307 -5.58 12.20 14.63
N TYR A 308 -4.27 12.04 14.44
CA TYR A 308 -3.29 12.08 15.52
C TYR A 308 -2.62 13.44 15.65
N ARG A 309 -2.87 14.37 14.72
CA ARG A 309 -2.30 15.71 14.79
C ARG A 309 -2.93 16.46 15.95
N GLU A 310 -2.09 17.02 16.81
CA GLU A 310 -2.55 17.89 17.87
C GLU A 310 -3.01 19.23 17.28
N SER A 311 -4.21 19.65 17.65
CA SER A 311 -4.85 20.83 17.03
C SER A 311 -4.02 22.09 17.27
N GLY A 312 -3.71 22.80 16.19
CA GLY A 312 -2.91 24.02 16.23
C GLY A 312 -1.40 23.79 16.38
N THR A 313 -0.92 22.55 16.24
CA THR A 313 0.52 22.24 16.29
C THR A 313 1.00 21.41 15.09
N ASP A 314 2.32 21.34 14.95
CA ASP A 314 3.01 20.55 13.93
C ASP A 314 3.45 19.18 14.47
N ARG A 315 2.70 18.64 15.44
CA ARG A 315 3.03 17.39 16.14
C ARG A 315 1.91 16.38 16.04
N TRP A 316 2.27 15.12 15.88
CA TRP A 316 1.37 13.98 15.93
C TRP A 316 1.56 13.24 17.24
N VAL A 317 0.47 13.04 17.98
CA VAL A 317 0.49 12.43 19.31
C VAL A 317 -0.05 11.01 19.22
N LEU A 318 0.83 10.03 19.40
CA LEU A 318 0.48 8.62 19.44
C LEU A 318 0.50 8.10 20.88
N PRO A 319 -0.42 7.20 21.28
CA PRO A 319 -0.31 6.52 22.56
C PRO A 319 0.88 5.55 22.55
N LEU A 320 1.54 5.37 23.69
CA LEU A 320 2.53 4.31 23.82
C LEU A 320 1.87 2.93 23.75
N PRO A 321 2.59 1.89 23.26
CA PRO A 321 2.06 0.53 23.18
C PRO A 321 1.49 0.00 24.52
N GLY A 322 2.15 0.31 25.64
CA GLY A 322 1.67 -0.04 26.98
C GLY A 322 0.29 0.55 27.31
N ALA A 323 0.07 1.82 26.97
CA ALA A 323 -1.21 2.50 27.14
C ALA A 323 -2.31 1.87 26.30
N LEU A 324 -1.99 1.54 25.04
CA LEU A 324 -2.94 0.91 24.12
C LEU A 324 -3.29 -0.50 24.61
N ALA A 325 -2.31 -1.27 25.10
CA ALA A 325 -2.54 -2.59 25.68
C ALA A 325 -3.43 -2.51 26.93
N ALA A 326 -3.17 -1.56 27.83
CA ALA A 326 -3.99 -1.35 29.01
C ALA A 326 -5.44 -0.98 28.66
N ALA A 327 -5.64 -0.13 27.65
CA ALA A 327 -6.97 0.23 27.16
C ALA A 327 -7.71 -0.99 26.56
N LEU A 328 -7.02 -1.85 25.81
CA LEU A 328 -7.59 -3.08 25.25
C LEU A 328 -7.96 -4.08 26.35
N SER A 329 -7.11 -4.26 27.37
CA SER A 329 -7.38 -5.13 28.52
C SER A 329 -8.53 -4.61 29.39
N ALA A 330 -8.61 -3.30 29.63
CA ALA A 330 -9.70 -2.69 30.39
C ALA A 330 -11.06 -2.78 29.68
N GLN A 331 -11.07 -2.89 28.34
CA GLN A 331 -12.27 -3.19 27.57
C GLN A 331 -12.70 -4.67 27.68
N GLN A 332 -11.77 -5.59 27.98
CA GLN A 332 -12.05 -7.02 28.17
C GLN A 332 -12.50 -7.36 29.60
N THR A 333 -12.03 -6.64 30.63
CA THR A 333 -12.39 -6.90 32.04
C THR A 333 -13.73 -6.32 32.47
N LYS A 334 -14.36 -5.47 31.65
CA LYS A 334 -15.76 -5.10 31.83
C LYS A 334 -16.65 -6.29 31.42
N SER A 335 -16.92 -7.19 32.36
CA SER A 335 -17.95 -8.22 32.19
C SER A 335 -19.28 -7.57 31.82
N PRO A 336 -19.97 -8.04 30.76
CA PRO A 336 -21.26 -7.50 30.39
C PRO A 336 -22.32 -7.95 31.40
N SER A 337 -23.00 -6.98 32.02
CA SER A 337 -24.31 -7.25 32.61
C SER A 337 -25.24 -7.85 31.55
N ALA A 338 -26.14 -8.75 31.97
CA ALA A 338 -27.08 -9.53 31.17
C ALA A 338 -27.71 -8.78 29.95
N PRO A 339 -28.04 -9.50 28.87
CA PRO A 339 -27.84 -9.05 27.51
C PRO A 339 -28.93 -8.06 27.06
N ALA A 340 -28.52 -6.82 26.82
CA ALA A 340 -29.08 -6.05 25.72
C ALA A 340 -28.16 -6.28 24.51
N LYS A 341 -28.73 -6.72 23.38
CA LYS A 341 -28.00 -7.02 22.13
C LYS A 341 -26.92 -5.95 21.86
N PRO A 342 -25.62 -6.32 21.79
CA PRO A 342 -24.59 -5.35 21.46
C PRO A 342 -24.73 -4.89 20.00
N PRO A 343 -24.44 -3.62 19.67
CA PRO A 343 -24.48 -3.17 18.28
C PRO A 343 -23.32 -3.80 17.52
N VAL A 344 -23.64 -4.42 16.38
CA VAL A 344 -22.69 -5.03 15.45
C VAL A 344 -21.63 -4.01 15.05
N LYS A 345 -20.34 -4.30 15.30
CA LYS A 345 -19.23 -3.54 14.69
C LYS A 345 -19.36 -3.68 13.18
N LYS A 346 -19.81 -2.62 12.50
CA LYS A 346 -19.95 -2.62 11.05
C LYS A 346 -18.57 -2.65 10.40
N PHE A 347 -18.33 -3.65 9.55
CA PHE A 347 -17.18 -3.68 8.66
C PHE A 347 -17.12 -2.37 7.85
N LYS A 348 -15.92 -1.78 7.76
CA LYS A 348 -15.68 -0.53 7.05
C LYS A 348 -14.75 -0.82 5.89
N ALA A 349 -15.17 -0.43 4.68
CA ALA A 349 -14.34 -0.59 3.49
C ALA A 349 -13.00 0.17 3.64
N PRO A 350 -11.87 -0.45 3.24
CA PRO A 350 -10.57 0.23 3.21
C PRO A 350 -10.54 1.33 2.13
N PRO A 351 -9.53 2.23 2.16
CA PRO A 351 -9.36 3.25 1.12
C PRO A 351 -9.36 2.65 -0.28
N GLY A 352 -10.09 3.29 -1.20
CA GLY A 352 -10.23 2.80 -2.57
C GLY A 352 -11.29 1.70 -2.76
N TRP A 353 -11.96 1.27 -1.69
CA TRP A 353 -13.10 0.35 -1.73
C TRP A 353 -14.35 0.99 -1.13
N GLU A 354 -15.52 0.61 -1.62
CA GLU A 354 -16.81 1.03 -1.08
C GLU A 354 -17.75 -0.16 -0.88
N ILE A 355 -18.61 -0.09 0.14
CA ILE A 355 -19.67 -1.08 0.32
C ILE A 355 -20.92 -0.57 -0.37
N VAL A 356 -21.39 -1.32 -1.36
CA VAL A 356 -22.66 -1.09 -2.06
C VAL A 356 -23.68 -2.09 -1.53
N ASP A 357 -24.68 -1.57 -0.84
CA ASP A 357 -25.87 -2.29 -0.37
C ASP A 357 -27.14 -1.55 -0.81
N ARG A 358 -28.33 -2.10 -0.51
CA ARG A 358 -29.61 -1.47 -0.89
C ARG A 358 -29.75 -0.05 -0.33
N ALA A 359 -29.22 0.22 0.86
CA ALA A 359 -29.32 1.53 1.49
C ALA A 359 -28.38 2.55 0.82
N TYR A 360 -27.19 2.12 0.38
CA TYR A 360 -26.29 2.92 -0.43
C TYR A 360 -26.95 3.27 -1.77
N LEU A 361 -27.49 2.26 -2.47
CA LEU A 361 -28.14 2.45 -3.77
C LEU A 361 -29.35 3.40 -3.69
N ALA A 362 -30.16 3.29 -2.64
CA ALA A 362 -31.32 4.16 -2.43
C ALA A 362 -30.96 5.64 -2.18
N ARG A 363 -29.70 5.96 -1.84
CA ARG A 363 -29.22 7.33 -1.63
C ARG A 363 -28.61 7.96 -2.88
N LEU A 364 -28.38 7.18 -3.92
CA LEU A 364 -27.77 7.69 -5.14
C LEU A 364 -28.77 8.57 -5.89
N ASP A 365 -28.27 9.69 -6.40
CA ASP A 365 -28.99 10.46 -7.40
C ASP A 365 -28.88 9.73 -8.75
N THR A 366 -30.00 9.15 -9.17
CA THR A 366 -30.16 8.44 -10.45
C THR A 366 -30.99 9.24 -11.45
N ASN A 367 -31.23 10.53 -11.20
CA ASN A 367 -32.00 11.39 -12.09
C ASN A 367 -31.18 12.60 -12.60
N PRO A 368 -30.10 12.35 -13.37
CA PRO A 368 -29.28 13.42 -13.90
C PRO A 368 -30.04 14.28 -14.93
N GLU A 369 -29.56 15.51 -15.12
CA GLU A 369 -30.11 16.43 -16.13
C GLU A 369 -30.01 15.85 -17.56
N GLU A 370 -30.92 16.27 -18.45
CA GLU A 370 -30.94 15.85 -19.87
C GLU A 370 -29.57 15.95 -20.54
N ALA A 371 -28.84 17.05 -20.32
CA ALA A 371 -27.53 17.28 -20.92
C ALA A 371 -26.50 16.22 -20.51
N VAL A 372 -26.60 15.70 -19.28
CA VAL A 372 -25.71 14.64 -18.79
C VAL A 372 -26.02 13.31 -19.48
N ILE A 373 -27.29 12.99 -19.69
CA ILE A 373 -27.71 11.76 -20.37
C ILE A 373 -27.33 11.79 -21.85
N LEU A 374 -27.56 12.91 -22.53
CA LEU A 374 -27.10 13.08 -23.90
C LEU A 374 -25.58 12.93 -23.99
N SER A 375 -24.81 13.50 -23.04
CA SER A 375 -23.35 13.32 -23.00
C SER A 375 -22.92 11.86 -22.75
N TYR A 376 -23.72 11.08 -22.02
CA TYR A 376 -23.51 9.64 -21.86
C TYR A 376 -23.74 8.89 -23.16
N PHE A 377 -24.84 9.19 -23.84
CA PHE A 377 -25.07 8.66 -25.17
C PHE A 377 -23.99 9.12 -26.16
N ASP A 378 -23.20 10.17 -25.87
CA ASP A 378 -22.03 10.62 -26.65
C ASP A 378 -20.69 10.04 -26.13
N GLY A 379 -20.72 8.99 -25.30
CA GLY A 379 -19.51 8.28 -24.86
C GLY A 379 -18.91 8.74 -23.54
N ARG A 380 -19.61 9.54 -22.73
CA ARG A 380 -19.15 9.85 -21.35
C ARG A 380 -19.08 8.57 -20.51
N GLN A 381 -17.99 8.42 -19.75
CA GLN A 381 -17.84 7.31 -18.82
C GLN A 381 -18.93 7.32 -17.72
N PRO A 382 -19.53 6.16 -17.42
CA PRO A 382 -20.54 6.05 -16.39
C PRO A 382 -19.94 6.15 -14.98
N ASN A 383 -20.69 6.78 -14.07
CA ASN A 383 -20.55 6.51 -12.64
C ASN A 383 -21.81 5.74 -12.18
N LEU A 384 -21.86 5.33 -10.90
CA LEU A 384 -22.98 4.53 -10.39
C LEU A 384 -24.34 5.24 -10.56
N GLY A 385 -24.45 6.52 -10.22
CA GLY A 385 -25.71 7.27 -10.37
C GLY A 385 -26.19 7.33 -11.83
N LEU A 386 -25.27 7.57 -12.77
CA LEU A 386 -25.59 7.64 -14.20
C LEU A 386 -25.91 6.27 -14.79
N ALA A 387 -25.16 5.22 -14.45
CA ALA A 387 -25.40 3.86 -14.94
C ALA A 387 -26.75 3.29 -14.49
N LEU A 388 -27.21 3.70 -13.31
CA LEU A 388 -28.47 3.26 -12.70
C LEU A 388 -29.65 4.18 -13.01
N CYS A 389 -29.45 5.24 -13.80
CA CYS A 389 -30.55 6.07 -14.28
C CYS A 389 -31.51 5.23 -15.12
N PRO A 390 -32.84 5.25 -14.87
CA PRO A 390 -33.82 4.47 -15.63
C PRO A 390 -33.84 4.77 -17.13
N ARG A 391 -33.35 5.95 -17.53
CA ARG A 391 -33.24 6.39 -18.93
C ARG A 391 -31.99 5.84 -19.62
N ILE A 392 -31.12 5.12 -18.89
CA ILE A 392 -29.97 4.41 -19.45
C ILE A 392 -30.38 2.93 -19.59
N PRO A 393 -30.45 2.40 -20.82
CA PRO A 393 -30.94 1.05 -21.08
C PRO A 393 -30.00 0.00 -20.47
N ARG A 394 -30.61 -1.09 -19.99
CA ARG A 394 -29.87 -2.29 -19.54
C ARG A 394 -29.78 -3.28 -20.68
N ARG A 395 -28.60 -3.88 -20.83
CA ARG A 395 -28.34 -4.95 -21.80
C ARG A 395 -28.70 -6.32 -21.23
N ALA A 396 -28.99 -7.29 -22.09
CA ALA A 396 -29.36 -8.66 -21.68
C ALA A 396 -28.31 -9.31 -20.76
N VAL A 397 -27.03 -9.03 -21.01
CA VAL A 397 -25.88 -9.52 -20.21
C VAL A 397 -26.00 -9.20 -18.72
N VAL A 398 -26.61 -8.05 -18.37
CA VAL A 398 -26.76 -7.61 -16.97
C VAL A 398 -27.64 -8.58 -16.21
N ARG A 399 -28.77 -8.97 -16.81
CA ARG A 399 -29.71 -9.92 -16.23
C ARG A 399 -29.06 -11.30 -16.11
N GLN A 400 -28.38 -11.75 -17.16
CA GLN A 400 -27.71 -13.06 -17.20
C GLN A 400 -26.66 -13.21 -16.10
N LEU A 401 -25.78 -12.21 -15.95
CA LEU A 401 -24.75 -12.21 -14.90
C LEU A 401 -25.36 -12.13 -13.49
N ALA A 402 -26.36 -11.27 -13.28
CA ALA A 402 -26.99 -11.13 -11.97
C ALA A 402 -27.72 -12.42 -11.54
N GLU A 403 -28.50 -13.03 -12.44
CA GLU A 403 -29.18 -14.31 -12.18
C GLU A 403 -28.17 -15.41 -11.85
N ARG A 404 -27.06 -15.49 -12.60
CA ARG A 404 -25.98 -16.45 -12.35
C ARG A 404 -25.35 -16.26 -10.97
N ILE A 405 -24.99 -15.02 -10.62
CA ILE A 405 -24.35 -14.69 -9.34
C ILE A 405 -25.28 -15.05 -8.18
N VAL A 406 -26.55 -14.66 -8.25
CA VAL A 406 -27.55 -14.93 -7.19
C VAL A 406 -27.84 -16.43 -7.07
N ALA A 407 -27.87 -17.17 -8.18
CA ALA A 407 -28.08 -18.62 -8.15
C ALA A 407 -26.91 -19.41 -7.52
N ALA A 408 -25.69 -18.86 -7.52
CA ALA A 408 -24.50 -19.52 -6.98
C ALA A 408 -24.49 -19.68 -5.44
N THR A 409 -25.38 -19.00 -4.73
CA THR A 409 -25.48 -19.04 -3.26
C THR A 409 -25.75 -20.43 -2.67
N GLY A 410 -26.34 -21.34 -3.45
CA GLY A 410 -26.70 -22.70 -3.01
C GLY A 410 -25.56 -23.73 -3.04
N ASP A 411 -24.47 -23.44 -3.74
CA ASP A 411 -23.41 -24.44 -4.03
C ASP A 411 -22.29 -24.47 -2.96
N GLY A 412 -22.30 -23.51 -2.03
CA GLY A 412 -21.32 -23.42 -0.93
C GLY A 412 -19.88 -23.20 -1.40
N ARG A 413 -19.69 -22.66 -2.62
CA ARG A 413 -18.38 -22.43 -3.24
C ARG A 413 -18.28 -21.01 -3.79
N PRO A 414 -17.08 -20.40 -3.76
CA PRO A 414 -16.86 -19.12 -4.42
C PRO A 414 -17.06 -19.26 -5.92
N THR A 415 -17.45 -18.16 -6.58
CA THR A 415 -17.57 -18.08 -8.04
C THR A 415 -16.84 -16.86 -8.57
N VAL A 416 -16.30 -16.97 -9.79
CA VAL A 416 -15.61 -15.87 -10.47
C VAL A 416 -16.32 -15.58 -11.78
N ASN A 417 -16.95 -14.41 -11.88
CA ASN A 417 -17.74 -14.01 -13.05
C ASN A 417 -17.01 -12.87 -13.76
N MET A 418 -16.52 -13.13 -14.97
CA MET A 418 -15.68 -12.23 -15.74
C MET A 418 -16.45 -11.65 -16.93
N LEU A 419 -16.63 -10.34 -16.99
CA LEU A 419 -17.19 -9.61 -18.13
C LEU A 419 -16.06 -9.07 -19.01
N LEU A 420 -15.81 -9.71 -20.16
CA LEU A 420 -14.76 -9.33 -21.10
C LEU A 420 -15.30 -8.64 -22.33
N GLY A 421 -14.54 -7.75 -22.95
CA GLY A 421 -14.95 -7.07 -24.19
C GLY A 421 -13.98 -5.96 -24.58
N ALA A 422 -14.03 -5.50 -25.83
CA ALA A 422 -13.16 -4.41 -26.28
C ALA A 422 -13.49 -3.06 -25.61
N GLY A 423 -12.58 -2.09 -25.70
CA GLY A 423 -12.79 -0.74 -25.15
C GLY A 423 -13.94 -0.02 -25.87
N GLY A 424 -14.98 0.42 -25.16
CA GLY A 424 -16.16 1.06 -25.77
C GLY A 424 -17.39 0.18 -25.95
N GLU A 425 -17.34 -1.12 -25.59
CA GLU A 425 -18.48 -2.04 -25.67
C GLU A 425 -19.57 -1.83 -24.60
N GLY A 426 -19.39 -0.86 -23.69
CA GLY A 426 -20.34 -0.58 -22.60
C GLY A 426 -20.16 -1.46 -21.35
N LYS A 427 -18.98 -2.08 -21.19
CA LYS A 427 -18.64 -2.95 -20.04
C LYS A 427 -18.87 -2.28 -18.70
N SER A 428 -18.29 -1.10 -18.47
CA SER A 428 -18.45 -0.37 -17.20
C SER A 428 -19.91 -0.12 -16.84
N THR A 429 -20.76 0.19 -17.82
CA THR A 429 -22.20 0.34 -17.57
C THR A 429 -22.83 -1.00 -17.18
N ALA A 430 -22.58 -2.05 -17.95
CA ALA A 430 -23.12 -3.38 -17.66
C ALA A 430 -22.63 -3.92 -16.31
N PHE A 431 -21.37 -3.71 -15.96
CA PHE A 431 -20.75 -4.05 -14.68
C PHE A 431 -21.45 -3.34 -13.51
N LEU A 432 -21.61 -2.02 -13.57
CA LEU A 432 -22.29 -1.23 -12.53
C LEU A 432 -23.78 -1.60 -12.39
N GLN A 433 -24.46 -1.84 -13.52
CA GLN A 433 -25.86 -2.30 -13.51
C GLN A 433 -25.99 -3.73 -12.97
N THR A 434 -24.98 -4.58 -13.14
CA THR A 434 -24.95 -5.94 -12.56
C THR A 434 -24.80 -5.89 -11.05
N ILE A 435 -23.93 -5.03 -10.52
CA ILE A 435 -23.81 -4.77 -9.07
C ILE A 435 -25.18 -4.46 -8.47
N GLU A 436 -25.91 -3.53 -9.07
CA GLU A 436 -27.23 -3.16 -8.57
C GLU A 436 -28.26 -4.28 -8.74
N ALA A 437 -28.26 -4.99 -9.88
CA ALA A 437 -29.18 -6.10 -10.12
C ALA A 437 -28.99 -7.25 -9.10
N VAL A 438 -27.75 -7.55 -8.71
CA VAL A 438 -27.47 -8.56 -7.66
C VAL A 438 -28.02 -8.10 -6.31
N VAL A 439 -27.72 -6.87 -5.89
CA VAL A 439 -28.16 -6.32 -4.58
C VAL A 439 -29.68 -6.16 -4.49
N GLN A 440 -30.33 -5.82 -5.60
CA GLN A 440 -31.79 -5.72 -5.67
C GLN A 440 -32.47 -7.09 -5.80
N GLY A 441 -31.84 -8.04 -6.49
CA GLY A 441 -32.33 -9.41 -6.65
C GLY A 441 -32.44 -10.15 -5.32
N ASP A 442 -31.49 -9.94 -4.40
CA ASP A 442 -31.51 -10.58 -3.09
C ASP A 442 -30.85 -9.71 -2.01
N ALA A 443 -31.56 -9.51 -0.90
CA ALA A 443 -31.16 -8.63 0.21
C ALA A 443 -29.98 -9.19 1.01
N ALA A 444 -29.66 -10.47 0.83
CA ALA A 444 -28.50 -11.12 1.41
C ALA A 444 -27.16 -10.61 0.85
N TRP A 445 -27.17 -9.98 -0.32
CA TRP A 445 -25.95 -9.56 -1.00
C TRP A 445 -25.45 -8.19 -0.56
N ARG A 446 -24.13 -8.13 -0.34
CA ARG A 446 -23.36 -6.89 -0.20
C ARG A 446 -22.22 -6.91 -1.20
N VAL A 447 -21.96 -5.77 -1.82
CA VAL A 447 -20.87 -5.65 -2.79
C VAL A 447 -19.75 -4.82 -2.19
N LEU A 448 -18.53 -5.32 -2.27
CA LEU A 448 -17.31 -4.56 -2.00
C LEU A 448 -16.74 -4.12 -3.36
N HIS A 449 -16.98 -2.88 -3.74
CA HIS A 449 -16.66 -2.33 -5.05
C HIS A 449 -15.35 -1.54 -5.01
N ARG A 450 -14.42 -1.88 -5.90
CA ARG A 450 -13.13 -1.19 -6.08
C ARG A 450 -13.31 0.09 -6.89
N ARG A 451 -12.85 1.23 -6.37
CA ARG A 451 -13.09 2.58 -6.94
C ARG A 451 -11.82 3.28 -7.44
N GLY A 452 -10.67 2.61 -7.49
CA GLY A 452 -9.45 3.19 -8.02
C GLY A 452 -8.32 2.21 -8.23
N GLU A 453 -7.46 2.54 -9.19
CA GLU A 453 -6.33 1.72 -9.65
C GLU A 453 -5.29 1.45 -8.55
N ALA A 454 -5.22 2.30 -7.53
CA ALA A 454 -4.31 2.14 -6.39
C ALA A 454 -4.90 1.27 -5.24
N ALA A 455 -6.14 0.82 -5.35
CA ALA A 455 -6.78 0.02 -4.32
C ALA A 455 -6.31 -1.43 -4.42
N GLU A 456 -5.52 -1.89 -3.45
CA GLU A 456 -5.01 -3.27 -3.43
C GLU A 456 -6.10 -4.25 -2.97
N LEU A 457 -6.14 -5.44 -3.59
CA LEU A 457 -6.90 -6.59 -3.11
C LEU A 457 -5.94 -7.50 -2.34
N SER A 458 -6.24 -7.86 -1.10
CA SER A 458 -5.38 -8.74 -0.30
C SER A 458 -6.19 -9.85 0.37
N PRO A 459 -5.58 -11.02 0.66
CA PRO A 459 -6.25 -12.09 1.41
C PRO A 459 -6.80 -11.61 2.75
N LYS A 460 -6.09 -10.69 3.42
CA LYS A 460 -6.52 -10.09 4.69
C LYS A 460 -7.85 -9.33 4.55
N LEU A 461 -8.03 -8.55 3.49
CA LEU A 461 -9.28 -7.82 3.24
C LEU A 461 -10.46 -8.80 3.15
N VAL A 462 -10.26 -9.92 2.46
CA VAL A 462 -11.30 -10.93 2.27
C VAL A 462 -11.56 -11.71 3.56
N ASP A 463 -10.51 -12.00 4.34
CA ASP A 463 -10.62 -12.64 5.65
C ASP A 463 -11.36 -11.77 6.69
N GLU A 464 -11.28 -10.44 6.56
CA GLU A 464 -11.98 -9.48 7.43
C GLU A 464 -13.46 -9.26 7.05
N LEU A 465 -13.92 -9.78 5.90
CA LEU A 465 -15.32 -9.69 5.50
C LEU A 465 -16.23 -10.42 6.51
N PRO A 466 -17.30 -9.77 7.03
CA PRO A 466 -18.25 -10.39 7.94
C PRO A 466 -18.88 -11.66 7.37
N GLN A 467 -18.88 -12.73 8.16
CA GLN A 467 -19.50 -14.01 7.86
C GLN A 467 -20.87 -14.11 8.56
N ASP A 468 -21.76 -13.17 8.25
CA ASP A 468 -23.13 -13.19 8.76
C ASP A 468 -23.88 -14.35 8.08
N THR A 469 -24.57 -15.20 8.87
CA THR A 469 -25.29 -16.35 8.32
C THR A 469 -26.33 -15.92 7.28
N GLY A 470 -26.23 -16.48 6.08
CA GLY A 470 -27.13 -16.17 4.96
C GLY A 470 -26.86 -14.83 4.27
N GLN A 471 -25.72 -14.19 4.52
CA GLN A 471 -25.25 -13.07 3.69
C GLN A 471 -24.12 -13.51 2.76
N HIS A 472 -24.04 -12.84 1.62
CA HIS A 472 -23.04 -13.09 0.58
C HIS A 472 -22.31 -11.79 0.24
N TRP A 473 -21.02 -11.92 -0.06
CA TRP A 473 -20.17 -10.83 -0.51
C TRP A 473 -19.84 -10.99 -1.98
N LEU A 474 -20.03 -9.91 -2.75
CA LEU A 474 -19.53 -9.80 -4.11
C LEU A 474 -18.37 -8.80 -4.14
N ILE A 475 -17.16 -9.26 -4.42
CA ILE A 475 -16.01 -8.39 -4.66
C ILE A 475 -16.06 -7.97 -6.13
N ALA A 476 -16.17 -6.67 -6.38
CA ALA A 476 -16.39 -6.13 -7.72
C ALA A 476 -15.27 -5.20 -8.18
N SER A 477 -14.68 -5.45 -9.35
CA SER A 477 -13.66 -4.59 -9.98
C SER A 477 -13.87 -4.45 -11.49
N ASP A 478 -13.91 -3.20 -11.99
CA ASP A 478 -14.05 -2.88 -13.43
C ASP A 478 -12.70 -2.91 -14.19
N ASP A 479 -11.59 -2.92 -13.44
CA ASP A 479 -10.19 -2.99 -13.93
C ASP A 479 -9.50 -4.25 -13.37
N ALA A 480 -10.06 -5.43 -13.67
CA ALA A 480 -9.66 -6.69 -13.05
C ALA A 480 -8.26 -7.16 -13.45
N ASP A 481 -7.74 -6.72 -14.59
CA ASP A 481 -6.37 -6.97 -15.05
C ASP A 481 -5.32 -6.54 -14.01
N GLN A 482 -5.59 -5.47 -13.27
CA GLN A 482 -4.67 -4.94 -12.25
C GLN A 482 -4.58 -5.80 -10.97
N ILE A 483 -5.57 -6.66 -10.72
CA ILE A 483 -5.67 -7.47 -9.49
C ILE A 483 -5.83 -8.96 -9.79
N ALA A 484 -5.55 -9.38 -11.03
CA ALA A 484 -5.79 -10.75 -11.49
C ALA A 484 -5.05 -11.80 -10.66
N GLU A 485 -3.76 -11.57 -10.36
CA GLU A 485 -2.94 -12.48 -9.55
C GLU A 485 -3.48 -12.62 -8.13
N ASP A 486 -3.91 -11.51 -7.52
CA ASP A 486 -4.47 -11.49 -6.17
C ASP A 486 -5.80 -12.24 -6.13
N VAL A 487 -6.69 -12.00 -7.11
CA VAL A 487 -7.95 -12.73 -7.26
C VAL A 487 -7.68 -14.23 -7.36
N TYR A 488 -6.77 -14.67 -8.23
CA TYR A 488 -6.47 -16.09 -8.41
C TYR A 488 -5.99 -16.74 -7.11
N ARG A 489 -5.03 -16.11 -6.42
CA ARG A 489 -4.51 -16.59 -5.12
C ARG A 489 -5.57 -16.61 -4.02
N ILE A 490 -6.45 -15.63 -3.99
CA ILE A 490 -7.54 -15.57 -3.01
C ILE A 490 -8.54 -16.68 -3.27
N VAL A 491 -9.05 -16.80 -4.50
CA VAL A 491 -10.10 -17.78 -4.85
C VAL A 491 -9.64 -19.21 -4.58
N THR A 492 -8.39 -19.54 -4.93
CA THR A 492 -7.79 -20.85 -4.62
C THR A 492 -7.73 -21.15 -3.12
N GLY A 493 -7.57 -20.12 -2.28
CA GLY A 493 -7.58 -20.24 -0.82
C GLY A 493 -8.97 -20.18 -0.16
N LEU A 494 -10.00 -19.64 -0.83
CA LEU A 494 -11.32 -19.48 -0.20
C LEU A 494 -12.01 -20.82 0.05
N GLN A 495 -11.83 -21.79 -0.84
CA GLN A 495 -12.44 -23.11 -0.69
C GLN A 495 -11.90 -23.86 0.53
N SER A 496 -10.58 -23.81 0.77
CA SER A 496 -9.98 -24.44 1.96
C SER A 496 -10.35 -23.73 3.27
N LYS A 497 -10.70 -22.44 3.18
CA LYS A 497 -11.19 -21.62 4.31
C LYS A 497 -12.71 -21.74 4.55
N GLY A 498 -13.43 -22.51 3.73
CA GLY A 498 -14.89 -22.62 3.83
C GLY A 498 -15.65 -21.33 3.51
N ARG A 499 -15.02 -20.39 2.77
CA ARG A 499 -15.59 -19.09 2.40
C ARG A 499 -16.41 -19.17 1.11
N GLY A 500 -17.43 -20.02 1.13
CA GLY A 500 -18.41 -20.12 0.04
C GLY A 500 -19.35 -18.93 -0.08
N ASP A 501 -19.29 -17.99 0.87
CA ASP A 501 -20.06 -16.74 0.93
C ASP A 501 -19.43 -15.60 0.11
N VAL A 502 -18.24 -15.80 -0.48
CA VAL A 502 -17.51 -14.75 -1.22
C VAL A 502 -17.44 -15.08 -2.70
N HIS A 503 -17.90 -14.14 -3.53
CA HIS A 503 -17.97 -14.25 -4.98
C HIS A 503 -17.30 -13.04 -5.64
N PHE A 504 -16.98 -13.17 -6.92
CA PHE A 504 -16.31 -12.12 -7.69
C PHE A 504 -17.11 -11.74 -8.94
N LEU A 505 -17.20 -10.44 -9.19
CA LEU A 505 -17.63 -9.85 -10.46
C LEU A 505 -16.47 -8.99 -10.97
N LEU A 506 -15.95 -9.32 -12.13
CA LEU A 506 -14.73 -8.73 -12.67
C LEU A 506 -15.02 -8.25 -14.08
N SER A 507 -14.43 -7.12 -14.49
CA SER A 507 -14.41 -6.70 -15.88
C SER A 507 -13.01 -6.29 -16.29
N ALA A 508 -12.67 -6.52 -17.56
CA ALA A 508 -11.41 -6.12 -18.16
C ALA A 508 -11.54 -6.07 -19.69
N ARG A 509 -10.59 -5.43 -20.38
CA ARG A 509 -10.49 -5.59 -21.84
C ARG A 509 -9.93 -6.96 -22.19
N HIS A 510 -10.29 -7.48 -23.35
CA HIS A 510 -9.76 -8.78 -23.80
C HIS A 510 -8.23 -8.81 -23.88
N THR A 511 -7.61 -7.74 -24.38
CA THR A 511 -6.16 -7.61 -24.50
C THR A 511 -5.49 -7.48 -23.13
N GLU A 512 -5.93 -6.53 -22.31
CA GLU A 512 -5.43 -6.31 -20.95
C GLU A 512 -5.55 -7.57 -20.09
N TRP A 513 -6.71 -8.25 -20.14
CA TRP A 513 -6.90 -9.52 -19.44
C TRP A 513 -5.93 -10.59 -19.95
N ARG A 514 -5.73 -10.73 -21.26
CA ARG A 514 -4.84 -11.76 -21.83
C ARG A 514 -3.35 -11.46 -21.67
N ASP A 515 -2.97 -10.18 -21.55
CA ASP A 515 -1.58 -9.72 -21.40
C ASP A 515 -1.07 -9.78 -19.96
N THR A 516 -1.95 -9.94 -18.98
CA THR A 516 -1.53 -10.30 -17.63
C THR A 516 -0.93 -11.72 -17.63
N ASN A 517 -0.15 -12.08 -16.60
CA ASN A 517 0.41 -13.44 -16.43
C ASN A 517 -0.66 -14.55 -16.26
N ILE A 518 -1.91 -14.28 -16.60
CA ILE A 518 -3.05 -15.20 -16.67
C ILE A 518 -2.74 -16.43 -17.51
N LEU A 519 -1.91 -16.35 -18.56
CA LEU A 519 -1.47 -17.53 -19.32
C LEU A 519 -0.60 -18.51 -18.51
N GLN A 520 -0.10 -18.11 -17.34
CA GLN A 520 0.66 -18.98 -16.45
C GLN A 520 -0.24 -19.74 -15.45
N HIS A 521 -1.52 -19.37 -15.36
CA HIS A 521 -2.50 -19.96 -14.42
C HIS A 521 -3.70 -20.56 -15.16
N ARG A 522 -4.30 -21.61 -14.61
CA ARG A 522 -5.47 -22.29 -15.21
C ARG A 522 -6.76 -21.74 -14.60
N TRP A 523 -7.22 -20.59 -15.07
CA TRP A 523 -8.43 -19.94 -14.55
C TRP A 523 -9.68 -20.79 -14.70
N GLU A 524 -9.73 -21.60 -15.75
CA GLU A 524 -10.78 -22.60 -15.97
C GLU A 524 -10.86 -23.66 -14.85
N ASP A 525 -9.80 -23.85 -14.08
CA ASP A 525 -9.77 -24.77 -12.94
C ASP A 525 -10.32 -24.11 -11.65
N LEU A 526 -10.56 -22.78 -11.63
CA LEU A 526 -11.12 -22.12 -10.46
C LEU A 526 -12.61 -22.47 -10.27
N PRO A 527 -13.06 -22.67 -9.01
CA PRO A 527 -14.46 -22.91 -8.72
C PRO A 527 -15.38 -21.82 -9.29
N GLY A 528 -16.35 -22.25 -10.10
CA GLY A 528 -17.38 -21.37 -10.64
C GLY A 528 -16.87 -20.26 -11.57
N TYR A 529 -15.68 -20.42 -12.17
CA TYR A 529 -15.17 -19.49 -13.17
C TYR A 529 -16.06 -19.44 -14.41
N HIS A 530 -16.33 -18.23 -14.91
CA HIS A 530 -17.13 -18.00 -16.10
C HIS A 530 -16.73 -16.71 -16.79
N GLU A 531 -16.56 -16.78 -18.10
CA GLU A 531 -16.34 -15.64 -18.96
C GLU A 531 -17.62 -15.33 -19.74
N GLU A 532 -18.09 -14.09 -19.60
CA GLU A 532 -19.22 -13.53 -20.32
C GLU A 532 -18.68 -12.47 -21.30
N PRO A 533 -18.59 -12.78 -22.61
CA PRO A 533 -18.08 -11.85 -23.60
C PRO A 533 -19.14 -10.80 -23.97
N LEU A 534 -18.75 -9.53 -23.98
CA LEU A 534 -19.55 -8.39 -24.41
C LEU A 534 -19.02 -7.88 -25.75
N ARG A 535 -19.77 -8.16 -26.82
CA ARG A 535 -19.37 -7.77 -28.18
C ARG A 535 -20.57 -7.38 -29.04
N GLY A 536 -20.53 -6.17 -29.56
CA GLY A 536 -21.56 -5.64 -30.46
C GLY A 536 -22.94 -5.63 -29.82
N LEU A 537 -23.97 -5.53 -30.65
CA LEU A 537 -25.37 -5.57 -30.21
C LEU A 537 -26.16 -6.68 -30.92
N ASP A 538 -27.05 -7.30 -30.16
CA ASP A 538 -28.21 -8.00 -30.70
C ASP A 538 -29.36 -7.01 -30.97
N GLU A 539 -30.39 -7.47 -31.67
CA GLU A 539 -31.53 -6.61 -32.04
C GLU A 539 -32.33 -6.13 -30.82
N GLU A 540 -32.36 -6.90 -29.73
CA GLU A 540 -33.15 -6.58 -28.55
C GLU A 540 -32.49 -5.49 -27.69
N ASP A 541 -31.18 -5.58 -27.49
CA ASP A 541 -30.37 -4.55 -26.85
C ASP A 541 -30.36 -3.28 -27.71
N ALA A 542 -30.23 -3.42 -29.04
CA ALA A 542 -30.30 -2.28 -29.96
C ALA A 542 -31.67 -1.59 -29.92
N ALA A 543 -32.77 -2.34 -29.87
CA ALA A 543 -34.12 -1.78 -29.74
C ALA A 543 -34.29 -0.98 -28.43
N ARG A 544 -33.78 -1.50 -27.31
CA ARG A 544 -33.78 -0.78 -26.03
C ARG A 544 -32.98 0.52 -26.10
N ILE A 545 -31.83 0.50 -26.77
CA ILE A 545 -30.98 1.68 -26.94
C ILE A 545 -31.65 2.73 -27.84
N VAL A 546 -32.17 2.33 -28.99
CA VAL A 546 -32.88 3.22 -29.92
C VAL A 546 -34.12 3.83 -29.24
N ALA A 547 -34.86 3.05 -28.46
CA ALA A 547 -36.00 3.56 -27.70
C ALA A 547 -35.57 4.64 -26.70
N ALA A 548 -34.50 4.41 -25.93
CA ALA A 548 -33.96 5.40 -24.99
C ALA A 548 -33.45 6.67 -25.69
N TRP A 549 -32.85 6.55 -26.88
CA TRP A 549 -32.49 7.71 -27.69
C TRP A 549 -33.71 8.45 -28.21
N GLY A 550 -34.77 7.74 -28.60
CA GLY A 550 -36.02 8.29 -29.09
C GLY A 550 -36.73 9.22 -28.10
N GLU A 551 -36.54 9.00 -26.79
CA GLU A 551 -37.07 9.91 -25.75
C GLU A 551 -36.55 11.35 -25.90
N TYR A 552 -35.40 11.54 -26.55
CA TYR A 552 -34.77 12.83 -26.78
C TYR A 552 -34.84 13.30 -28.24
N GLN A 553 -35.68 12.64 -29.06
CA GLN A 553 -35.96 13.01 -30.45
C GLN A 553 -34.66 13.22 -31.24
N ASP A 554 -34.54 14.29 -32.02
CA ASP A 554 -33.39 14.58 -32.87
C ASP A 554 -32.07 14.66 -32.09
N LYS A 555 -32.09 15.16 -30.84
CA LYS A 555 -30.89 15.24 -29.99
C LYS A 555 -30.41 13.85 -29.55
N GLY A 556 -31.33 12.91 -29.38
CA GLY A 556 -31.02 11.53 -29.01
C GLY A 556 -30.70 10.65 -30.21
N LEU A 557 -31.46 10.74 -31.29
CA LEU A 557 -31.34 9.85 -32.45
C LEU A 557 -30.27 10.29 -33.45
N GLY A 558 -29.90 11.57 -33.50
CA GLY A 558 -28.88 12.09 -34.43
C GLY A 558 -29.24 11.78 -35.90
N LYS A 559 -28.37 11.07 -36.63
CA LYS A 559 -28.63 10.67 -38.03
C LYS A 559 -29.80 9.69 -38.18
N LEU A 560 -30.20 9.03 -37.09
CA LEU A 560 -31.38 8.15 -37.09
C LEU A 560 -32.70 8.93 -36.94
N ALA A 561 -32.65 10.25 -36.75
CA ALA A 561 -33.83 11.09 -36.65
C ALA A 561 -34.64 11.03 -37.97
N GLY A 562 -35.91 10.66 -37.86
CA GLY A 562 -36.81 10.48 -39.01
C GLY A 562 -36.84 9.07 -39.62
N SER A 563 -35.94 8.17 -39.21
CA SER A 563 -36.01 6.74 -39.55
C SER A 563 -37.12 6.04 -38.75
N SER A 564 -37.67 4.94 -39.29
CA SER A 564 -38.56 4.08 -38.49
C SER A 564 -37.76 3.42 -37.35
N PRO A 565 -38.38 3.08 -36.20
CA PRO A 565 -37.68 2.39 -35.12
C PRO A 565 -36.99 1.09 -35.57
N GLU A 566 -37.63 0.35 -36.48
CA GLU A 566 -37.10 -0.90 -37.03
C GLU A 566 -35.85 -0.68 -37.88
N ASP A 567 -35.85 0.39 -38.70
CA ASP A 567 -34.69 0.74 -39.53
C ASP A 567 -33.55 1.30 -38.68
N ALA A 568 -33.85 2.11 -37.66
CA ALA A 568 -32.87 2.63 -36.72
C ALA A 568 -32.17 1.51 -35.93
N VAL A 569 -32.91 0.48 -35.53
CA VAL A 569 -32.36 -0.73 -34.88
C VAL A 569 -31.45 -1.49 -35.84
N LYS A 570 -31.90 -1.76 -37.07
CA LYS A 570 -31.08 -2.45 -38.08
C LYS A 570 -29.79 -1.69 -38.38
N GLU A 571 -29.87 -0.37 -38.50
CA GLU A 571 -28.71 0.48 -38.76
C GLU A 571 -27.71 0.49 -37.59
N LEU A 572 -28.20 0.56 -36.34
CA LEU A 572 -27.36 0.46 -35.15
C LEU A 572 -26.66 -0.91 -35.03
N VAL A 573 -27.40 -2.00 -35.26
CA VAL A 573 -26.84 -3.36 -35.25
C VAL A 573 -25.77 -3.49 -36.35
N ALA A 574 -26.06 -3.04 -37.57
CA ALA A 574 -25.13 -3.10 -38.68
C ALA A 574 -23.86 -2.28 -38.41
N ALA A 575 -24.00 -1.06 -37.88
CA ALA A 575 -22.88 -0.22 -37.50
C ALA A 575 -22.00 -0.89 -36.43
N SER A 576 -22.61 -1.45 -35.37
CA SER A 576 -21.90 -2.12 -34.27
C SER A 576 -21.14 -3.40 -34.69
N ARG A 577 -21.42 -3.95 -35.89
CA ARG A 577 -20.75 -5.14 -36.43
C ARG A 577 -19.72 -4.82 -37.52
N SER A 578 -19.72 -3.58 -38.03
CA SER A 578 -18.90 -3.17 -39.18
C SER A 578 -17.46 -2.77 -38.83
N GLU A 579 -17.17 -2.50 -37.55
CA GLU A 579 -15.83 -2.23 -37.05
C GLU A 579 -15.20 -3.54 -36.53
N THR A 580 -14.22 -4.06 -37.27
CA THR A 580 -13.71 -5.44 -37.16
C THR A 580 -12.24 -5.51 -36.74
N SER A 581 -11.82 -4.74 -35.74
CA SER A 581 -10.65 -5.12 -34.94
C SER A 581 -11.13 -5.79 -33.64
N GLN A 582 -10.39 -6.79 -33.14
CA GLN A 582 -10.69 -7.39 -31.83
C GLN A 582 -10.35 -6.44 -30.66
N ASP A 583 -9.70 -5.31 -30.97
CA ASP A 583 -9.00 -4.46 -30.01
C ASP A 583 -9.68 -3.08 -29.80
N GLU A 584 -10.46 -2.59 -30.76
CA GLU A 584 -11.24 -1.33 -30.66
C GLU A 584 -12.74 -1.65 -30.62
N GLY A 585 -13.48 -1.13 -29.63
CA GLY A 585 -14.89 -1.48 -29.44
C GLY A 585 -15.80 -0.84 -30.48
N ALA A 586 -16.39 -1.71 -31.30
CA ALA A 586 -17.25 -1.37 -32.42
C ALA A 586 -18.55 -0.66 -32.00
N PHE A 587 -19.00 -0.86 -30.75
CA PHE A 587 -20.24 -0.26 -30.27
C PHE A 587 -20.13 1.27 -30.05
N LEU A 588 -19.07 1.75 -29.39
CA LEU A 588 -18.90 3.19 -29.17
C LEU A 588 -18.68 3.94 -30.49
N GLY A 589 -17.88 3.38 -31.41
CA GLY A 589 -17.68 3.91 -32.75
C GLY A 589 -19.00 4.02 -33.53
N ALA A 590 -19.80 2.95 -33.54
CA ALA A 590 -21.13 2.93 -34.13
C ALA A 590 -22.06 4.02 -33.56
N LEU A 591 -22.10 4.13 -32.23
CA LEU A 591 -22.91 5.13 -31.54
C LEU A 591 -22.48 6.56 -31.89
N LEU A 592 -21.18 6.87 -31.90
CA LEU A 592 -20.68 8.21 -32.20
C LEU A 592 -20.93 8.56 -33.66
N ARG A 593 -20.76 7.61 -34.58
CA ARG A 593 -21.03 7.80 -36.01
C ARG A 593 -22.50 8.11 -36.29
N LEU A 594 -23.40 7.35 -35.67
CA LEU A 594 -24.85 7.50 -35.90
C LEU A 594 -25.40 8.73 -35.19
N ARG A 595 -24.88 9.11 -34.01
CA ARG A 595 -25.39 10.26 -33.25
C ARG A 595 -24.74 11.59 -33.64
N LEU A 596 -23.42 11.64 -33.84
CA LEU A 596 -22.69 12.88 -34.12
C LEU A 596 -22.47 13.13 -35.63
N GLY A 597 -22.56 12.08 -36.45
CA GLY A 597 -22.51 12.25 -37.90
C GLY A 597 -21.22 12.92 -38.41
N ASP A 598 -21.36 13.92 -39.27
CA ASP A 598 -20.23 14.62 -39.90
C ASP A 598 -19.51 15.57 -38.93
N GLU A 599 -20.13 15.87 -37.78
CA GLU A 599 -19.52 16.62 -36.68
C GLU A 599 -18.57 15.78 -35.83
N PHE A 600 -18.47 14.46 -36.07
CA PHE A 600 -17.55 13.57 -35.35
C PHE A 600 -16.11 14.08 -35.36
N LYS A 601 -15.61 14.58 -36.50
CA LYS A 601 -14.29 15.22 -36.58
C LYS A 601 -14.17 16.47 -35.70
N GLY A 602 -15.25 17.25 -35.60
CA GLY A 602 -15.32 18.43 -34.72
C GLY A 602 -15.40 18.06 -33.23
N HIS A 603 -16.06 16.96 -32.89
CA HIS A 603 -16.17 16.43 -31.53
C HIS A 603 -14.85 15.82 -31.05
N VAL A 604 -14.20 14.99 -31.87
CA VAL A 604 -12.84 14.47 -31.62
C VAL A 604 -11.86 15.63 -31.46
N LYS A 605 -11.93 16.66 -32.33
CA LYS A 605 -11.13 17.88 -32.18
C LYS A 605 -11.38 18.60 -30.85
N LYS A 606 -12.64 18.76 -30.42
CA LYS A 606 -12.98 19.35 -29.10
C LYS A 606 -12.48 18.50 -27.92
N LEU A 607 -12.46 17.17 -28.03
CA LEU A 607 -11.91 16.27 -27.01
C LEU A 607 -10.38 16.37 -26.95
N LEU A 608 -9.71 16.41 -28.10
CA LEU A 608 -8.27 16.61 -28.22
C LEU A 608 -7.85 18.03 -27.73
N ASP A 609 -8.63 19.06 -28.05
CA ASP A 609 -8.38 20.44 -27.58
C ASP A 609 -8.46 20.55 -26.04
N ARG A 610 -9.25 19.69 -25.36
CA ARG A 610 -9.25 19.62 -23.88
C ARG A 610 -7.96 19.04 -23.31
N LEU A 611 -7.25 18.20 -24.07
CA LEU A 611 -5.95 17.65 -23.69
C LEU A 611 -4.83 18.69 -23.86
N ASN A 612 -5.00 19.65 -24.78
CA ASN A 612 -4.10 20.80 -24.96
C ASN A 612 -4.06 21.70 -23.71
N GLY A 613 -5.16 21.77 -22.93
CA GLY A 613 -5.22 22.53 -21.69
C GLY A 613 -4.57 21.84 -20.47
N ARG A 614 -4.22 20.56 -20.58
CA ARG A 614 -3.65 19.77 -19.47
C ARG A 614 -2.18 19.49 -19.70
N LYS A 615 -1.32 20.11 -18.90
CA LYS A 615 0.12 19.83 -18.93
C LYS A 615 0.40 18.43 -18.39
N ILE A 616 1.33 17.71 -19.03
CA ILE A 616 1.75 16.36 -18.59
C ILE A 616 2.25 16.39 -17.13
N LEU A 617 2.96 17.47 -16.77
CA LEU A 617 3.37 17.81 -15.40
C LEU A 617 3.30 19.33 -15.20
N PRO A 618 3.09 19.83 -13.96
CA PRO A 618 3.15 21.26 -13.69
C PRO A 618 4.51 21.85 -14.09
N GLY A 619 4.52 22.81 -15.02
CA GLY A 619 5.75 23.44 -15.53
C GLY A 619 6.28 22.88 -16.86
N ASN A 620 5.75 21.76 -17.35
CA ASN A 620 6.09 21.26 -18.69
C ASN A 620 5.40 22.12 -19.78
N ARG A 621 6.11 22.36 -20.90
CA ARG A 621 5.53 23.01 -22.09
C ARG A 621 4.65 22.06 -22.90
N ASN A 622 4.90 20.75 -22.78
CA ASN A 622 4.15 19.71 -23.46
C ASN A 622 2.86 19.39 -22.70
N THR A 623 1.80 19.24 -23.47
CA THR A 623 0.43 18.98 -23.06
C THR A 623 0.13 17.49 -23.21
N LEU A 624 -0.94 16.99 -22.60
CA LEU A 624 -1.38 15.62 -22.81
C LEU A 624 -1.70 15.36 -24.29
N LEU A 625 -2.05 16.38 -25.07
CA LEU A 625 -2.25 16.25 -26.52
C LEU A 625 -0.93 15.94 -27.25
N ASP A 626 0.19 16.53 -26.83
CA ASP A 626 1.52 16.29 -27.42
C ASP A 626 2.04 14.87 -27.17
N ALA A 627 1.43 14.12 -26.25
CA ALA A 627 1.74 12.71 -26.02
C ALA A 627 0.97 11.75 -26.96
N PHE A 628 -0.05 12.26 -27.66
CA PHE A 628 -0.85 11.51 -28.64
C PHE A 628 -0.49 11.84 -30.10
N ALA A 629 0.35 12.85 -30.33
CA ALA A 629 0.93 13.20 -31.63
C ALA A 629 2.27 12.47 -31.80
#